data_AF-A0A7X8E5V2-F1
#
_entry.id   AF-A0A7X8E5V2-F1
#
_cell.length_a   1.000
_cell.length_b   1.000
_cell.length_c   1.000
_cell.angle_alpha   90.00
_cell.angle_beta   90.00
_cell.angle_gamma   90.00
#
_symmetry.space_group_name_H-M   'P 1'
#
loop_
_entity.id
_entity.type
_entity.pdbx_description
1 polymer ?
#
loop_
_entity_poly.entity_id
_entity_poly.type
_entity_poly.pdbx_seq_one_letter_code
_entity_poly.pdbx_strand_id
1 'polypeptide(L)'
;METRMEKRKRNRKEKRKAFYKLMVVLIILCMSVYGIKVVNQTIADLDYLENPNIFNLNIKEGKVDLFGKSYYIDLKILKEYE
;
A
#
# COMPACT_ATOMS: atom_id res chain seq x y z
N MET A 1 -0.47 -17.72 42.08
CA MET A 1 -1.70 -17.33 41.35
C MET A 1 -1.42 -15.98 40.72
N GLU A 2 -1.11 -15.92 39.41
CA GLU A 2 -0.83 -14.62 38.75
C GLU A 2 -2.02 -13.69 38.96
N THR A 3 -1.77 -12.50 39.50
CA THR A 3 -2.85 -11.55 39.79
C THR A 3 -3.49 -11.08 38.48
N ARG A 4 -4.80 -10.80 38.49
CA ARG A 4 -5.54 -10.31 37.32
C ARG A 4 -4.88 -9.06 36.69
N MET A 5 -4.15 -8.28 37.49
CA MET A 5 -3.38 -7.11 37.04
C MET A 5 -2.15 -7.47 36.19
N GLU A 6 -1.39 -8.51 36.54
CA GLU A 6 -0.21 -8.92 35.78
C GLU A 6 -0.57 -9.47 34.39
N LYS A 7 -1.64 -10.26 34.31
CA LYS A 7 -2.18 -10.75 33.02
C LYS A 7 -2.58 -9.61 32.09
N ARG A 8 -3.21 -8.55 32.62
CA ARG A 8 -3.56 -7.34 31.82
C ARG A 8 -2.31 -6.58 31.36
N LYS A 9 -1.27 -6.46 32.19
CA LYS A 9 0.00 -5.81 31.79
C LYS A 9 0.70 -6.59 30.68
N ARG A 10 0.72 -7.93 30.72
CA ARG A 10 1.32 -8.78 29.68
C ARG A 10 0.60 -8.65 28.34
N ASN A 11 -0.73 -8.76 28.34
CA ASN A 11 -1.53 -8.59 27.12
C ASN A 11 -1.38 -7.20 26.49
N ARG A 12 -1.23 -6.14 27.29
CA ARG A 12 -0.96 -4.78 26.76
C ARG A 12 0.40 -4.70 26.07
N LYS A 13 1.44 -5.36 26.59
CA LYS A 13 2.77 -5.38 25.97
C LYS A 13 2.76 -6.15 24.64
N GLU A 14 2.06 -7.27 24.57
CA GLU A 14 1.93 -8.06 23.33
C GLU A 14 1.15 -7.32 22.26
N LYS A 15 0.02 -6.67 22.63
CA LYS A 15 -0.75 -5.83 21.70
C LYS A 15 0.07 -4.65 21.15
N ARG A 16 0.93 -4.04 21.97
CA ARG A 16 1.85 -2.98 21.50
C ARG A 16 2.84 -3.49 20.46
N LYS A 17 3.43 -4.67 20.66
CA LYS A 17 4.34 -5.27 19.66
C LYS A 17 3.63 -5.51 18.32
N ALA A 18 2.41 -6.06 18.35
CA ALA A 18 1.60 -6.24 17.16
C ALA A 18 1.26 -4.90 16.46
N PHE A 19 0.94 -3.87 17.25
CA PHE A 19 0.67 -2.53 16.74
C PHE A 19 1.91 -1.90 16.07
N TYR A 20 3.09 -2.00 16.67
CA TYR A 20 4.32 -1.50 16.06
C TYR A 20 4.65 -2.23 14.76
N LYS A 21 4.46 -3.56 14.73
CA LYS A 21 4.64 -4.34 13.49
C LYS A 21 3.70 -3.83 12.38
N LEU A 22 2.44 -3.56 12.72
CA LEU A 22 1.45 -3.02 11.79
C LEU A 22 1.79 -1.58 11.36
N MET A 23 2.26 -0.73 12.28
CA MET A 23 2.72 0.62 11.94
C MET A 23 3.88 0.61 10.94
N VAL A 24 4.87 -0.27 11.12
CA VAL A 24 5.99 -0.39 10.18
C VAL A 24 5.49 -0.74 8.78
N VAL A 25 4.58 -1.70 8.68
CA VAL A 25 3.96 -2.08 7.39
C VAL A 25 3.20 -0.90 6.77
N LEU A 26 2.40 -0.17 7.57
CA LEU A 26 1.67 1.01 7.09
C LEU A 26 2.62 2.12 6.61
N ILE A 27 3.71 2.39 7.32
CA ILE A 27 4.70 3.40 6.93
C ILE A 27 5.34 3.04 5.59
N ILE A 28 5.74 1.78 5.40
CA ILE A 28 6.28 1.31 4.12
C ILE A 28 5.26 1.51 3.00
N LEU A 29 4.00 1.15 3.25
CA LEU A 29 2.91 1.27 2.27
C LEU A 29 2.66 2.75 1.90
N CYS A 30 2.65 3.65 2.89
CA CYS A 30 2.55 5.09 2.66
C CYS A 30 3.73 5.64 1.86
N MET A 31 4.97 5.23 2.18
CA MET A 31 6.16 5.64 1.43
C MET A 31 6.12 5.17 -0.02
N SER A 32 5.66 3.95 -0.28
CA SER A 32 5.50 3.44 -1.64
C SER A 32 4.49 4.26 -2.45
N VAL A 33 3.32 4.57 -1.87
CA VAL A 33 2.30 5.41 -2.54
C VAL A 33 2.81 6.82 -2.78
N TYR A 34 3.53 7.40 -1.82
CA TYR A 34 4.12 8.73 -1.96
C TYR A 34 5.20 8.76 -3.05
N GLY A 35 6.09 7.76 -3.07
CA GLY A 35 7.13 7.62 -4.08
C GLY A 35 6.54 7.59 -5.49
N ILE A 36 5.49 6.79 -5.70
CA ILE A 36 4.77 6.75 -6.98
C ILE A 36 4.25 8.14 -7.40
N LYS A 37 3.64 8.89 -6.47
CA LYS A 37 3.15 10.24 -6.75
C LYS A 37 4.28 11.20 -7.15
N VAL A 38 5.40 11.17 -6.44
CA VAL A 38 6.55 12.03 -6.73
C VAL A 38 7.09 11.73 -8.12
N VAL A 39 7.30 10.46 -8.47
CA VAL A 39 7.80 10.10 -9.81
C VAL A 39 6.79 10.55 -10.88
N ASN A 40 5.49 10.38 -10.65
CA ASN A 40 4.44 10.85 -11.56
C ASN A 40 4.48 12.36 -11.80
N GLN A 41 4.71 13.14 -10.75
CA GLN A 41 4.89 14.60 -10.85
C GLN A 41 6.17 14.94 -11.60
N THR A 42 7.30 14.31 -11.26
CA THR A 42 8.58 14.55 -11.93
C THR A 42 8.51 14.26 -13.44
N ILE A 43 7.79 13.23 -13.88
CA ILE A 43 7.60 12.95 -15.31
C ILE A 43 6.71 13.99 -15.99
N ALA A 44 5.64 14.44 -15.32
CA ALA A 44 4.82 15.53 -15.83
C ALA A 44 5.62 16.83 -15.97
N ASP A 45 6.45 17.16 -14.98
CA ASP A 45 7.27 18.36 -14.96
C ASP A 45 8.38 18.33 -16.03
N LEU A 46 8.86 17.14 -16.39
CA LEU A 46 9.89 16.94 -17.40
C LEU A 46 9.34 16.87 -18.84
N ASP A 47 8.02 16.94 -19.03
CA ASP A 47 7.30 16.83 -20.32
C ASP A 47 7.76 15.63 -21.18
N TYR A 48 8.28 14.59 -20.52
CA TYR A 48 8.95 13.47 -21.17
C TYR A 48 7.96 12.48 -21.80
N LEU A 49 6.66 12.58 -21.45
CA LEU A 49 5.56 11.71 -21.86
C LEU A 49 4.27 12.54 -21.98
N GLU A 50 3.61 12.52 -23.16
CA GLU A 50 2.28 13.13 -23.36
C GLU A 50 1.21 12.61 -22.37
N ASN A 51 1.43 11.43 -21.79
CA ASN A 51 0.65 10.88 -20.69
C ASN A 51 1.57 10.55 -19.49
N PRO A 52 1.65 11.44 -18.47
CA PRO A 52 2.60 11.30 -17.37
C PRO A 52 2.22 10.21 -16.35
N ASN A 53 1.18 9.42 -16.60
CA ASN A 53 0.71 8.38 -15.67
C ASN A 53 1.66 7.17 -15.66
N ILE A 54 2.55 7.13 -14.67
CA ILE A 54 3.50 6.05 -14.43
C ILE A 54 2.83 4.88 -13.75
N PHE A 55 1.88 5.15 -12.86
CA PHE A 55 1.13 4.13 -12.16
C PHE A 55 -0.26 4.67 -11.80
N ASN A 56 -1.29 4.11 -12.43
CA ASN A 56 -2.67 4.38 -12.09
C ASN A 56 -3.45 3.06 -12.05
N LEU A 57 -4.08 2.75 -10.93
CA LEU A 57 -4.89 1.54 -10.77
C LEU A 57 -6.37 1.91 -10.82
N ASN A 58 -7.03 1.60 -11.93
CA ASN A 58 -8.47 1.74 -12.09
C ASN A 58 -9.14 0.37 -11.89
N ILE A 59 -9.46 0.06 -10.64
CA ILE A 59 -10.12 -1.19 -10.22
C ILE A 59 -11.48 -1.38 -10.91
N LYS A 60 -12.22 -0.29 -11.17
CA LYS A 60 -13.55 -0.36 -11.79
C LYS A 60 -13.48 -0.83 -13.25
N GLU A 61 -12.46 -0.40 -13.97
CA GLU A 61 -12.25 -0.79 -15.37
C GLU A 61 -11.34 -2.02 -15.51
N GLY A 62 -10.79 -2.54 -14.41
CA GLY A 62 -9.78 -3.60 -14.45
C GLY A 62 -8.56 -3.16 -15.26
N LYS A 63 -8.15 -1.89 -15.15
CA LYS A 63 -7.02 -1.33 -15.89
C LYS A 63 -5.94 -0.85 -14.94
N VAL A 64 -4.70 -1.05 -15.36
CA VAL A 64 -3.52 -0.45 -14.74
C VAL A 64 -2.72 0.26 -15.81
N ASP A 65 -2.52 1.56 -15.61
CA ASP A 65 -1.57 2.32 -16.40
C ASP A 65 -0.19 2.18 -15.75
N LEU A 66 0.80 1.74 -16.51
CA LEU A 66 2.19 1.57 -16.13
C LEU A 66 3.10 2.22 -17.16
N PHE A 67 3.92 3.18 -16.74
CA PHE A 67 4.90 3.86 -17.59
C PHE A 67 4.29 4.42 -18.91
N GLY A 68 3.10 5.03 -18.83
CA GLY A 68 2.40 5.57 -20.01
C GLY A 68 1.70 4.52 -20.89
N LYS A 69 1.70 3.23 -20.50
CA LYS A 69 0.96 2.17 -21.19
C LYS A 69 -0.17 1.63 -20.31
N SER A 70 -1.36 1.48 -20.89
CA SER A 70 -2.50 0.87 -20.20
C SER A 70 -2.50 -0.65 -20.39
N TYR A 71 -2.56 -1.38 -19.28
CA TYR A 71 -2.69 -2.82 -19.20
C TYR A 71 -4.05 -3.19 -18.61
N TYR A 72 -4.67 -4.26 -19.10
CA TYR A 72 -5.87 -4.82 -18.48
C TYR A 72 -5.46 -5.87 -17.45
N ILE A 73 -6.01 -5.78 -16.25
CA ILE A 73 -5.81 -6.73 -15.17
C ILE A 73 -7.15 -7.38 -14.86
N ASP A 74 -7.23 -8.71 -15.02
CA ASP A 74 -8.35 -9.49 -14.53
C ASP A 74 -8.16 -9.74 -13.02
N LEU A 75 -8.95 -9.05 -12.20
CA LEU A 75 -8.93 -9.16 -10.74
C LEU A 75 -9.48 -10.50 -10.22
N LYS A 76 -9.91 -11.43 -11.10
CA LYS A 76 -10.31 -12.79 -10.70
C LYS A 76 -9.21 -13.54 -9.94
N ILE A 77 -7.93 -13.25 -10.20
CA ILE A 77 -6.79 -13.86 -9.49
C ILE A 77 -6.79 -13.51 -7.98
N LEU A 78 -7.30 -12.33 -7.60
CA LEU A 78 -7.40 -11.93 -6.19
C LEU A 78 -8.54 -12.63 -5.45
N LYS A 79 -9.51 -13.19 -6.18
CA LYS A 79 -10.67 -13.88 -5.62
C LYS A 79 -10.39 -15.33 -5.21
N GLU A 80 -9.23 -15.86 -5.60
CA GLU A 80 -8.85 -17.26 -5.36
C GLU A 80 -8.20 -17.48 -3.98
N TYR A 81 -8.03 -16.42 -3.19
CA TYR A 81 -7.45 -16.46 -1.85
C TYR A 81 -8.45 -16.07 -0.73
N GLU A 82 -9.75 -16.08 -1.01
CA GLU A 82 -10.82 -15.92 0.00
C GLU A 82 -11.37 -17.27 0.48
#